data_AF-A0A7X1H5S3-F1
#
_entry.id   AF-A0A7X1H5S3-F1
#
_cell.length_a   1.000
_cell.length_b   1.000
_cell.length_c   1.000
_cell.angle_alpha   90.00
_cell.angle_beta   90.00
_cell.angle_gamma   90.00
#
_symmetry.space_group_name_H-M   'P 1'
#
loop_
_entity.id
_entity.type
_entity.pdbx_description
1 polymer ?
#
loop_
_entity_poly.entity_id
_entity_poly.type
_entity_poly.pdbx_seq_one_letter_code
_entity_poly.pdbx_strand_id
1 'polypeptide(L)'
;MVSFQRFVIIVCFLMVACFCVLSCSEKKEGKVIVKEPKFSIRQDAEFNWVINAKGKIRNVGDVDVKKVVVTGYCRSCGEVLTAGVWFVNRNMERTSEQKDVISYLTAGDEEEFSFKEVAFYFNQVGEAPEDMPDNLEIVIESFEVVDK
;
A
#
# COMPACT_ATOMS: atom_id res chain seq x y z
N MET A 1 59.65 -5.85 -27.53
CA MET A 1 58.99 -6.38 -26.31
C MET A 1 57.96 -5.43 -25.70
N VAL A 2 58.21 -4.11 -25.61
CA VAL A 2 57.28 -3.12 -24.99
C VAL A 2 55.90 -3.00 -25.68
N SER A 3 55.84 -3.19 -27.01
CA SER A 3 54.59 -3.07 -27.78
C SER A 3 53.59 -4.19 -27.49
N PHE A 4 54.05 -5.40 -27.18
CA PHE A 4 53.19 -6.55 -26.91
C PHE A 4 52.54 -6.45 -25.52
N GLN A 5 53.32 -6.00 -24.54
CA GLN A 5 52.85 -5.78 -23.16
C GLN A 5 51.78 -4.69 -23.07
N ARG A 6 51.90 -3.61 -23.86
CA ARG A 6 50.87 -2.56 -23.97
C ARG A 6 49.58 -3.09 -24.59
N PHE A 7 49.68 -3.96 -25.59
CA PHE A 7 48.52 -4.57 -26.26
C PHE A 7 47.75 -5.49 -25.31
N VAL A 8 48.46 -6.32 -24.54
CA VAL A 8 47.85 -7.22 -23.54
C VAL A 8 47.12 -6.44 -22.45
N ILE A 9 47.70 -5.32 -21.96
CA ILE A 9 47.06 -4.48 -20.94
C ILE A 9 45.75 -3.87 -21.46
N ILE A 10 45.74 -3.37 -22.70
CA ILE A 10 44.55 -2.77 -23.32
C ILE A 10 43.43 -3.81 -23.49
N VAL A 11 43.78 -5.02 -23.94
CA VAL A 11 42.82 -6.13 -24.09
C VAL A 11 42.24 -6.57 -22.74
N CYS A 12 43.07 -6.66 -21.70
CA CYS A 12 42.59 -6.96 -20.34
C CYS A 12 41.65 -5.86 -19.81
N PHE A 13 41.95 -4.58 -20.04
CA PHE A 13 41.09 -3.46 -19.62
C PHE A 13 39.74 -3.46 -20.35
N LEU A 14 39.74 -3.76 -21.65
CA LEU A 14 38.52 -3.91 -22.45
C LEU A 14 37.66 -5.09 -22.01
N MET A 15 38.26 -6.23 -21.65
CA MET A 15 37.51 -7.36 -21.11
C MET A 15 36.86 -7.04 -19.75
N VAL A 16 37.59 -6.39 -18.84
CA VAL A 16 37.03 -5.98 -17.53
C VAL A 16 35.89 -4.96 -17.71
N ALA A 17 36.04 -4.01 -18.63
CA ALA A 17 34.98 -3.05 -18.94
C ALA A 17 33.71 -3.72 -19.51
N CYS A 18 33.85 -4.77 -20.34
CA CYS A 18 32.73 -5.55 -20.86
C CYS A 18 32.00 -6.36 -19.76
N PHE A 19 32.66 -6.77 -18.68
CA PHE A 19 31.99 -7.43 -17.55
C PHE A 19 31.16 -6.46 -16.71
N CYS A 20 31.53 -5.18 -16.64
CA CYS A 20 30.78 -4.18 -15.87
C CYS A 20 29.43 -3.79 -16.50
N VAL A 21 29.27 -3.89 -17.83
CA VAL A 21 27.99 -3.56 -18.51
C VAL A 21 26.95 -4.68 -18.43
N LEU A 22 27.34 -5.93 -18.20
CA LEU A 22 26.42 -7.07 -18.08
C LEU A 22 25.75 -7.20 -16.70
N SER A 23 26.25 -6.48 -15.69
CA SER A 23 25.69 -6.52 -14.33
C SER A 23 24.49 -5.58 -14.12
N CYS A 24 24.06 -4.86 -15.17
CA CYS A 24 22.84 -4.03 -15.13
C CYS A 24 21.65 -4.85 -15.61
N SER A 25 21.27 -5.91 -14.88
CA SER A 25 19.96 -6.54 -15.10
C SER A 25 18.88 -5.62 -14.54
N GLU A 26 17.81 -5.38 -15.30
CA GLU A 26 16.63 -4.68 -14.81
C GLU A 26 16.16 -5.34 -13.50
N LYS A 27 16.08 -4.55 -12.43
CA LYS A 27 15.58 -5.05 -11.15
C LYS A 27 14.10 -5.34 -11.34
N LYS A 28 13.70 -6.60 -11.15
CA LYS A 28 12.28 -6.96 -11.14
C LYS A 28 11.58 -6.17 -10.03
N GLU A 29 10.49 -5.50 -10.39
CA GLU A 29 9.79 -4.57 -9.50
C GLU A 29 8.52 -5.23 -8.93
N GLY A 30 8.34 -5.18 -7.62
CA GLY A 30 7.07 -5.53 -6.99
C GLY A 30 6.11 -4.34 -7.09
N LYS A 31 4.87 -4.58 -7.53
CA LYS A 31 3.88 -3.52 -7.69
C LYS A 31 2.48 -4.03 -7.38
N VAL A 32 1.82 -3.41 -6.41
CA VAL A 32 0.46 -3.76 -5.99
C VAL A 32 -0.48 -2.59 -6.24
N ILE A 33 -1.66 -2.87 -6.79
CA ILE A 33 -2.72 -1.88 -7.00
C ILE A 33 -4.01 -2.29 -6.29
N VAL A 34 -4.81 -1.30 -5.90
CA VAL A 34 -6.16 -1.51 -5.36
C VAL A 34 -7.16 -1.63 -6.51
N LYS A 35 -8.12 -2.53 -6.36
CA LYS A 35 -9.26 -2.74 -7.25
C LYS A 35 -10.57 -2.76 -6.48
N GLU A 36 -11.61 -2.27 -7.13
CA GLU A 36 -13.00 -2.34 -6.64
C GLU A 36 -13.18 -1.88 -5.18
N PRO A 37 -12.58 -0.73 -4.75
CA PRO A 37 -12.73 -0.27 -3.37
C PRO A 37 -14.20 0.06 -3.08
N LYS A 38 -14.69 -0.40 -1.93
CA LYS A 38 -16.04 -0.14 -1.44
C LYS A 38 -15.96 0.30 0.01
N PHE A 39 -16.66 1.40 0.30
CA PHE A 39 -16.84 1.91 1.65
C PHE A 39 -18.27 1.66 2.12
N SER A 40 -18.45 1.47 3.41
CA SER A 40 -19.79 1.31 4.00
C SER A 40 -19.82 1.93 5.39
N ILE A 41 -20.91 2.62 5.71
CA ILE A 41 -21.17 3.14 7.05
C ILE A 41 -21.82 2.03 7.89
N ARG A 42 -21.33 1.85 9.11
CA ARG A 42 -21.90 0.93 10.11
C ARG A 42 -22.09 1.69 11.42
N GLN A 43 -23.23 1.50 12.07
CA GLN A 43 -23.42 1.96 13.44
C GLN A 43 -22.61 1.07 14.38
N ASP A 44 -21.73 1.69 15.17
CA ASP A 44 -20.86 1.00 16.11
C ASP A 44 -21.40 1.04 17.54
N ALA A 45 -22.04 2.15 17.91
CA ALA A 45 -22.78 2.29 19.17
C ALA A 45 -23.98 3.22 18.98
N GLU A 46 -24.78 3.42 20.04
CA GLU A 46 -25.99 4.26 20.01
C GLU A 46 -25.78 5.62 19.33
N PHE A 47 -24.62 6.24 19.59
CA PHE A 47 -24.25 7.58 19.12
C PHE A 47 -23.04 7.59 18.17
N ASN A 48 -22.57 6.42 17.71
CA ASN A 48 -21.31 6.28 16.98
C ASN A 48 -21.48 5.52 15.66
N TRP A 49 -20.83 6.01 14.60
CA TRP A 49 -20.75 5.37 13.30
C TRP A 49 -19.31 5.31 12.83
N VAL A 50 -19.01 4.28 12.05
CA VAL A 50 -17.69 4.07 11.48
C VAL A 50 -17.81 3.75 10.00
N ILE A 51 -16.75 4.08 9.26
CA ILE A 51 -16.60 3.67 7.86
C ILE A 51 -15.73 2.44 7.80
N ASN A 52 -16.27 1.36 7.25
CA ASN A 52 -15.52 0.16 6.91
C ASN A 52 -15.11 0.20 5.44
N ALA A 53 -14.06 -0.53 5.10
CA ALA A 53 -13.56 -0.67 3.74
C ALA A 53 -13.40 -2.14 3.36
N LYS A 54 -13.71 -2.45 2.10
CA LYS A 54 -13.40 -3.74 1.48
C LYS A 54 -13.06 -3.56 0.00
N GLY A 55 -12.40 -4.53 -0.59
CA GLY A 55 -12.08 -4.52 -2.01
C GLY A 55 -11.10 -5.63 -2.36
N LYS A 56 -10.35 -5.41 -3.44
CA LYS A 56 -9.31 -6.33 -3.89
C LYS A 56 -7.99 -5.61 -4.05
N ILE A 57 -6.90 -6.33 -3.90
CA ILE A 57 -5.60 -5.90 -4.40
C ILE A 57 -5.13 -6.85 -5.50
N ARG A 58 -4.28 -6.34 -6.39
CA ARG A 58 -3.65 -7.13 -7.45
C ARG A 58 -2.17 -6.85 -7.50
N ASN A 59 -1.36 -7.90 -7.54
CA ASN A 59 0.04 -7.75 -7.89
C ASN A 59 0.18 -7.65 -9.41
N VAL A 60 0.58 -6.48 -9.89
CA VAL A 60 0.83 -6.16 -11.31
C VAL A 60 2.32 -6.01 -11.59
N GLY A 61 3.19 -6.35 -10.62
CA GLY A 61 4.63 -6.39 -10.79
C GLY A 61 5.13 -7.74 -11.32
N ASP A 62 6.45 -7.85 -11.46
CA ASP A 62 7.13 -9.00 -12.07
C ASP A 62 7.59 -10.07 -11.05
N VAL A 63 7.35 -9.81 -9.77
CA VAL A 63 7.79 -10.64 -8.63
C VAL A 63 6.69 -10.75 -7.59
N ASP A 64 6.73 -11.85 -6.85
CA ASP A 64 5.84 -12.10 -5.74
C ASP A 64 6.14 -11.14 -4.60
N VAL A 65 5.10 -10.82 -3.83
CA VAL A 65 5.21 -9.95 -2.66
C VAL A 65 4.63 -10.64 -1.43
N LYS A 66 5.07 -10.21 -0.25
CA LYS A 66 4.58 -10.71 1.04
C LYS A 66 4.36 -9.57 2.02
N LYS A 67 3.57 -9.83 3.06
CA LYS A 67 3.18 -8.86 4.09
C LYS A 67 2.65 -7.55 3.49
N VAL A 68 1.71 -7.66 2.55
CA VAL A 68 1.09 -6.49 1.93
C VAL A 68 0.14 -5.86 2.94
N VAL A 69 0.46 -4.65 3.40
CA VAL A 69 -0.35 -3.89 4.35
C VAL A 69 -1.28 -2.96 3.58
N VAL A 70 -2.59 -3.14 3.75
CA VAL A 70 -3.63 -2.33 3.11
C VAL A 70 -4.38 -1.56 4.19
N THR A 71 -4.54 -0.25 4.03
CA THR A 71 -5.30 0.59 4.96
C THR A 71 -6.06 1.68 4.23
N GLY A 72 -6.84 2.48 4.95
CA GLY A 72 -7.72 3.50 4.41
C GLY A 72 -7.49 4.87 5.04
N TYR A 73 -7.56 5.92 4.23
CA TYR A 73 -7.47 7.31 4.64
C TYR A 73 -8.76 8.06 4.32
N CYS A 74 -9.13 8.98 5.21
CA CYS A 74 -10.10 10.01 4.91
C CYS A 74 -9.38 11.36 4.90
N ARG A 75 -9.15 11.91 3.71
CA ARG A 75 -8.37 13.15 3.56
C ARG A 75 -9.19 14.41 3.88
N SER A 76 -10.51 14.33 3.75
CA SER A 76 -11.44 15.42 4.08
C SER A 76 -11.87 15.46 5.55
N CYS A 77 -11.69 14.36 6.29
CA CYS A 77 -12.10 14.25 7.69
C CYS A 77 -11.28 15.18 8.59
N GLY A 78 -11.94 15.70 9.63
CA GLY A 78 -11.31 16.52 10.66
C GLY A 78 -10.45 15.71 11.62
N GLU A 79 -9.55 16.42 12.31
CA GLU A 79 -8.66 15.85 13.36
C GLU A 79 -9.08 16.28 14.77
N VAL A 80 -10.19 17.01 14.90
CA VAL A 80 -10.80 17.41 16.17
C VAL A 80 -12.16 16.73 16.27
N LEU A 81 -12.37 16.01 17.36
CA LEU A 81 -13.63 15.32 17.61
C LEU A 81 -14.74 16.35 17.82
N THR A 82 -15.58 16.53 16.81
CA THR A 82 -16.72 17.46 16.80
C THR A 82 -17.97 16.67 16.46
N ALA A 83 -19.04 16.85 17.24
CA ALA A 83 -20.30 16.19 16.96
C ALA A 83 -20.81 16.60 15.57
N GLY A 84 -21.28 15.63 14.78
CA GLY A 84 -21.76 15.86 13.42
C GLY A 84 -20.65 15.95 12.36
N VAL A 85 -19.40 15.63 12.69
CA VAL A 85 -18.26 15.72 11.77
C VAL A 85 -17.48 14.42 11.74
N TRP A 86 -17.11 13.97 10.53
CA TRP A 86 -16.23 12.83 10.36
C TRP A 86 -14.82 13.13 10.87
N PHE A 87 -14.30 12.21 11.68
CA PHE A 87 -13.07 12.34 12.43
C PHE A 87 -12.09 11.21 12.11
N VAL A 88 -10.81 11.54 12.05
CA VAL A 88 -9.69 10.60 12.00
C VAL A 88 -8.59 11.05 12.96
N ASN A 89 -7.88 10.11 13.56
CA ASN A 89 -6.63 10.40 14.25
C ASN A 89 -5.44 10.06 13.36
N ARG A 90 -4.78 11.08 12.80
CA ARG A 90 -3.64 10.89 11.89
C ARG A 90 -2.31 10.66 12.60
N ASN A 91 -2.24 10.94 13.91
CA ASN A 91 -1.02 10.86 14.71
C ASN A 91 -0.93 9.56 15.52
N MET A 92 -1.86 8.63 15.32
CA MET A 92 -1.85 7.30 15.94
C MET A 92 -1.58 6.22 14.90
N GLU A 93 -0.82 5.21 15.32
CA GLU A 93 -0.63 4.01 14.51
C GLU A 93 -1.96 3.28 14.31
N ARG A 94 -2.14 2.72 13.11
CA ARG A 94 -3.34 1.96 12.77
C ARG A 94 -3.36 0.63 13.50
N THR A 95 -4.49 0.34 14.15
CA THR A 95 -4.73 -0.94 14.81
C THR A 95 -4.86 -2.07 13.79
N SER A 96 -4.87 -3.32 14.26
CA SER A 96 -5.16 -4.49 13.41
C SER A 96 -6.57 -4.49 12.82
N GLU A 97 -7.51 -3.72 13.39
CA GLU A 97 -8.85 -3.59 12.82
C GLU A 97 -8.91 -2.55 11.70
N GLN A 98 -7.94 -1.62 11.66
CA GLN A 98 -7.88 -0.50 10.70
C GLN A 98 -7.01 -0.78 9.47
N LYS A 99 -6.50 -2.00 9.36
CA LYS A 99 -5.71 -2.45 8.22
C LYS A 99 -5.91 -3.94 7.99
N ASP A 100 -5.61 -4.38 6.78
CA ASP A 100 -5.51 -5.78 6.45
C ASP A 100 -4.05 -6.11 6.08
N VAL A 101 -3.62 -7.34 6.37
CA VAL A 101 -2.27 -7.80 6.06
C VAL A 101 -2.35 -9.10 5.28
N ILE A 102 -2.11 -8.99 3.99
CA ILE A 102 -2.09 -10.15 3.08
C ILE A 102 -0.70 -10.77 3.13
N SER A 103 -0.64 -12.01 3.59
CA SER A 103 0.61 -12.68 3.92
C SER A 103 1.50 -12.89 2.69
N TYR A 104 0.90 -13.22 1.55
CA TYR A 104 1.59 -13.51 0.29
C TYR A 104 0.69 -13.17 -0.90
N LEU A 105 1.26 -12.67 -2.00
CA LEU A 105 0.55 -12.40 -3.25
C LEU A 105 1.48 -12.62 -4.44
N THR A 106 1.23 -13.68 -5.22
CA THR A 106 1.98 -14.02 -6.43
C THR A 106 1.87 -12.92 -7.49
N ALA A 107 2.90 -12.77 -8.32
CA ALA A 107 2.81 -11.91 -9.50
C ALA A 107 1.61 -12.31 -10.40
N GLY A 108 0.72 -11.37 -10.66
CA GLY A 108 -0.49 -11.56 -11.48
C GLY A 108 -1.77 -11.89 -10.70
N ASP A 109 -1.65 -12.33 -9.44
CA ASP A 109 -2.79 -12.75 -8.61
C ASP A 109 -3.54 -11.58 -7.97
N GLU A 110 -4.76 -11.87 -7.53
CA GLU A 110 -5.64 -10.96 -6.80
C GLU A 110 -6.03 -11.56 -5.45
N GLU A 111 -6.13 -10.72 -4.43
CA GLU A 111 -6.61 -11.10 -3.10
C GLU A 111 -7.61 -10.08 -2.57
N GLU A 112 -8.54 -10.54 -1.73
CA GLU A 112 -9.53 -9.68 -1.09
C GLU A 112 -8.95 -9.04 0.18
N PHE A 113 -9.34 -7.80 0.46
CA PHE A 113 -9.06 -7.15 1.73
C PHE A 113 -10.34 -6.65 2.40
N SER A 114 -10.35 -6.60 3.73
CA SER A 114 -11.43 -6.00 4.50
C SER A 114 -10.94 -5.50 5.86
N PHE A 115 -11.23 -4.24 6.18
CA PHE A 115 -10.92 -3.65 7.49
C PHE A 115 -11.98 -2.61 7.87
N LYS A 116 -11.94 -2.18 9.13
CA LYS A 116 -12.95 -1.31 9.76
C LYS A 116 -12.35 0.05 10.11
N GLU A 117 -13.22 0.96 10.53
CA GLU A 117 -12.83 2.21 11.22
C GLU A 117 -11.85 3.11 10.45
N VAL A 118 -12.09 3.28 9.15
CA VAL A 118 -11.37 4.25 8.29
C VAL A 118 -11.54 5.67 8.83
N ALA A 119 -12.76 6.00 9.25
CA ALA A 119 -13.14 7.25 9.90
C ALA A 119 -14.29 6.99 10.87
N PHE A 120 -14.42 7.89 11.84
CA PHE A 120 -15.37 7.83 12.94
C PHE A 120 -16.32 9.03 12.89
N TYR A 121 -17.57 8.84 13.27
CA TYR A 121 -18.56 9.89 13.38
C TYR A 121 -19.34 9.72 14.66
N PHE A 122 -19.57 10.83 15.36
CA PHE A 122 -20.37 10.86 16.58
C PHE A 122 -21.41 11.97 16.47
N ASN A 123 -22.63 11.71 16.93
CA ASN A 123 -23.61 12.76 17.19
C ASN A 123 -24.39 12.50 18.48
N GLN A 124 -24.94 13.55 19.08
CA GLN A 124 -25.64 13.43 20.36
C GLN A 124 -27.10 12.97 20.22
N VAL A 125 -27.61 12.88 19.00
CA VAL A 125 -29.03 12.65 18.72
C VAL A 125 -29.31 11.18 18.30
N GLY A 126 -28.27 10.40 17.98
CA GLY A 126 -28.44 9.00 17.57
C GLY A 126 -28.79 8.83 16.09
N GLU A 127 -28.71 9.90 15.29
CA GLU A 127 -29.05 9.87 13.87
C GLU A 127 -27.86 9.40 13.02
N ALA A 128 -28.10 8.61 11.97
CA ALA A 128 -27.02 8.25 11.06
C ALA A 128 -26.47 9.49 10.33
N PRO A 129 -25.18 9.54 9.99
CA PRO A 129 -24.65 10.59 9.12
C PRO A 129 -25.38 10.60 7.78
N GLU A 130 -25.77 11.79 7.31
CA GLU A 130 -26.47 11.95 6.03
C GLU A 130 -25.59 11.51 4.86
N ASP A 131 -24.31 11.88 4.91
CA ASP A 131 -23.35 11.66 3.84
C ASP A 131 -22.05 11.00 4.31
N MET A 132 -21.42 10.28 3.38
CA MET A 132 -20.06 9.79 3.48
C MET A 132 -19.07 10.95 3.20
N PRO A 133 -17.92 11.04 3.89
CA PRO A 133 -16.97 12.12 3.65
C PRO A 133 -16.31 11.95 2.28
N ASP A 134 -15.97 13.08 1.65
CA ASP A 134 -15.23 13.09 0.40
C ASP A 134 -13.79 12.55 0.58
N ASN A 135 -13.11 12.23 -0.52
CA ASN A 135 -11.69 11.87 -0.51
C ASN A 135 -11.32 10.72 0.46
N LEU A 136 -12.17 9.69 0.47
CA LEU A 136 -11.81 8.38 1.03
C LEU A 136 -10.89 7.65 0.04
N GLU A 137 -9.82 7.07 0.58
CA GLU A 137 -8.75 6.47 -0.20
C GLU A 137 -8.34 5.14 0.43
N ILE A 138 -8.16 4.09 -0.38
CA ILE A 138 -7.50 2.85 0.05
C ILE A 138 -6.06 2.90 -0.45
N VAL A 139 -5.12 2.59 0.43
CA VAL A 139 -3.68 2.70 0.15
C VAL A 139 -2.99 1.37 0.47
N ILE A 140 -2.08 0.96 -0.42
CA ILE A 140 -1.06 -0.04 -0.10
C ILE A 140 0.03 0.69 0.68
N GLU A 141 0.08 0.47 1.99
CA GLU A 141 1.02 1.17 2.87
C GLU A 141 2.43 0.61 2.74
N SER A 142 2.55 -0.72 2.64
CA SER A 142 3.84 -1.39 2.47
C SER A 142 3.67 -2.81 1.94
N PHE A 143 4.76 -3.37 1.41
CA PHE A 143 4.93 -4.79 1.11
C PHE A 143 6.43 -5.12 1.03
N GLU A 144 6.77 -6.40 1.14
CA GLU A 144 8.12 -6.92 0.92
C GLU A 144 8.16 -7.70 -0.40
N VAL A 145 9.20 -7.52 -1.21
CA VAL A 145 9.45 -8.38 -2.38
C VAL A 145 10.00 -9.73 -1.91
N VAL A 146 9.57 -10.82 -2.55
CA VAL A 146 10.10 -12.16 -2.29
C VAL A 146 11.33 -12.40 -3.17
N ASP A 147 12.50 -12.39 -2.55
CA ASP A 147 13.75 -12.79 -3.22
C ASP A 147 13.67 -14.27 -3.61
N LYS A 148 14.07 -14.57 -4.85
CA LYS A 148 14.17 -15.95 -5.37
C LYS A 148 15.56 -16.52 -5.15
#